data_AF-A0A508B3Z6-F1
#
_entry.id   AF-A0A508B3Z6-F1
#
_cell.length_a   1.000
_cell.length_b   1.000
_cell.length_c   1.000
_cell.angle_alpha   90.00
_cell.angle_beta   90.00
_cell.angle_gamma   90.00
#
_symmetry.space_group_name_H-M   'P 1'
#
loop_
_entity.id
_entity.type
_entity.pdbx_description
1 polymer ?
#
loop_
_entity_poly.entity_id
_entity_poly.type
_entity_poly.pdbx_seq_one_letter_code
_entity_poly.pdbx_strand_id
1 'polypeptide(L)'
;MIKDWAPELSAKLGRPVSEIESKGLGATDFSPSRFVEIRDPAGRVTRFSLAFALVRPEKSVAAVFSEHYGYMEFDLVEDSVVAEIHEDIYTHWGEP
;
A
#
# COMPACT_ATOMS: atom_id res chain seq x y z
N MET A 1 -4.08 -13.81 0.48
CA MET A 1 -3.15 -13.94 -0.67
C MET A 1 -3.42 -12.80 -1.66
N ILE A 2 -2.44 -12.40 -2.48
CA ILE A 2 -2.63 -11.31 -3.46
C ILE A 2 -3.85 -11.49 -4.37
N LYS A 3 -4.18 -12.74 -4.72
CA LYS A 3 -5.35 -13.11 -5.53
C LYS A 3 -6.67 -12.69 -4.88
N ASP A 4 -6.74 -12.72 -3.56
CA ASP A 4 -7.94 -12.34 -2.81
C ASP A 4 -8.23 -10.83 -2.92
N TRP A 5 -7.28 -10.03 -3.40
CA TRP A 5 -7.39 -8.59 -3.61
C TRP A 5 -7.31 -8.19 -5.09
N ALA A 6 -7.29 -9.17 -6.00
CA ALA A 6 -7.10 -8.90 -7.42
C ALA A 6 -8.15 -7.94 -8.02
N PRO A 7 -9.44 -7.97 -7.63
CA PRO A 7 -10.43 -6.99 -8.09
C PRO A 7 -10.08 -5.56 -7.67
N GLU A 8 -9.73 -5.35 -6.40
CA GLU A 8 -9.38 -4.04 -5.85
C GLU A 8 -8.04 -3.52 -6.38
N LEU A 9 -7.06 -4.42 -6.52
CA LEU A 9 -5.79 -4.13 -7.18
C LEU A 9 -6.00 -3.73 -8.65
N SER A 10 -6.91 -4.40 -9.36
CA SER A 10 -7.25 -4.06 -10.73
C SER A 10 -7.81 -2.64 -10.82
N ALA A 11 -8.75 -2.29 -9.94
CA ALA A 11 -9.32 -0.95 -9.89
C ALA A 11 -8.26 0.13 -9.56
N LYS A 12 -7.36 -0.15 -8.60
CA LYS A 12 -6.35 0.82 -8.16
C LYS A 12 -5.20 1.01 -9.17
N LEU A 13 -4.76 -0.07 -9.82
CA LEU A 13 -3.61 -0.05 -10.72
C LEU A 13 -4.00 0.14 -12.19
N GLY A 14 -5.28 0.03 -12.53
CA GLY A 14 -5.75 0.08 -13.92
C GLY A 14 -5.29 -1.12 -14.76
N ARG A 15 -4.93 -2.24 -14.11
CA ARG A 15 -4.47 -3.48 -14.75
C ARG A 15 -5.57 -4.54 -14.72
N PRO A 16 -5.69 -5.43 -15.71
CA PRO A 16 -6.67 -6.52 -15.66
C PRO A 16 -6.43 -7.48 -14.49
N VAL A 17 -7.51 -8.00 -13.88
CA VAL A 17 -7.46 -9.03 -12.82
C VAL A 17 -6.60 -10.23 -13.25
N SER A 18 -6.80 -10.74 -14.47
CA SER A 18 -6.03 -11.88 -15.00
C SER A 18 -4.53 -11.62 -15.12
N GLU A 19 -4.15 -10.36 -15.37
CA GLU A 19 -2.74 -9.97 -15.39
C GLU A 19 -2.16 -9.95 -13.97
N ILE A 20 -2.90 -9.42 -12.99
CA ILE A 20 -2.49 -9.39 -11.58
C ILE A 20 -2.36 -10.82 -11.03
N GLU A 21 -3.28 -11.72 -11.36
CA GLU A 21 -3.25 -13.11 -10.91
C GLU A 21 -2.08 -13.91 -11.50
N SER A 22 -1.68 -13.59 -12.73
CA SER A 22 -0.63 -14.32 -13.46
C SER A 22 0.77 -13.76 -13.22
N LYS A 23 0.91 -12.43 -13.12
CA LYS A 23 2.20 -11.74 -13.00
C LYS A 23 2.46 -11.14 -11.63
N GLY A 24 1.43 -10.98 -10.80
CA GLY A 24 1.53 -10.27 -9.53
C GLY A 24 1.81 -8.77 -9.70
N LEU A 25 2.41 -8.21 -8.66
CA LEU A 25 2.89 -6.83 -8.63
C LEU A 25 4.37 -6.78 -9.04
N GLY A 26 4.74 -5.73 -9.76
CA GLY A 26 6.12 -5.40 -10.12
C GLY A 26 6.56 -4.08 -9.48
N ALA A 27 7.86 -3.80 -9.54
CA ALA A 27 8.46 -2.59 -8.97
C ALA A 27 7.79 -1.29 -9.46
N THR A 28 7.31 -1.26 -10.70
CA THR A 28 6.63 -0.09 -11.28
C THR A 28 5.24 0.19 -10.71
N ASP A 29 4.65 -0.75 -9.97
CA ASP A 29 3.39 -0.52 -9.25
C ASP A 29 3.60 0.32 -7.98
N PHE A 30 4.86 0.54 -7.57
CA PHE A 30 5.25 1.26 -6.37
C PHE A 30 5.95 2.57 -6.72
N SER A 31 5.56 3.66 -6.04
CA SER A 31 6.20 4.97 -6.21
C SER A 31 7.15 5.25 -5.06
N PRO A 32 8.37 5.75 -5.30
CA PRO A 32 9.29 6.17 -4.24
C PRO A 32 8.75 7.34 -3.41
N SER A 33 7.79 8.10 -3.95
CA SER A 33 7.11 9.20 -3.24
C SER A 33 5.90 8.74 -2.41
N ARG A 34 5.54 7.45 -2.45
CA ARG A 34 4.35 6.94 -1.75
C ARG A 34 4.71 6.13 -0.52
N PHE A 35 4.00 6.45 0.56
CA PHE A 35 4.10 5.77 1.84
C PHE A 35 2.71 5.37 2.33
N VAL A 36 2.65 4.33 3.14
CA VAL A 36 1.45 3.95 3.87
C VAL A 36 1.73 4.04 5.36
N GLU A 37 0.83 4.65 6.10
CA GLU A 37 0.80 4.60 7.55
C GLU A 37 -0.44 3.87 8.04
N ILE A 38 -0.24 2.89 8.91
CA ILE A 38 -1.27 2.26 9.72
C ILE A 38 -1.12 2.82 11.13
N ARG A 39 -2.16 3.49 11.63
CA ARG A 39 -2.19 4.02 13.00
C ARG A 39 -3.25 3.28 13.79
N ASP A 40 -2.82 2.73 14.92
CA ASP A 40 -3.76 2.11 15.86
C ASP A 40 -4.40 3.16 16.78
N PRO A 41 -5.44 2.79 17.54
CA PRO A 41 -6.13 3.74 18.43
C PRO A 41 -5.28 4.28 19.57
N ALA A 42 -4.18 3.60 19.91
CA ALA A 42 -3.21 4.08 20.89
C ALA A 42 -2.21 5.08 20.30
N GLY A 43 -2.34 5.40 19.00
CA GLY A 43 -1.47 6.33 18.28
C GLY A 43 -0.14 5.72 17.82
N ARG A 44 0.04 4.39 17.93
CA ARG A 44 1.23 3.71 17.39
C ARG A 44 1.14 3.69 15.87
N VAL A 45 2.21 4.12 15.22
CA VAL A 45 2.28 4.25 13.76
C VAL A 45 3.23 3.19 13.20
N THR A 46 2.74 2.41 12.24
CA THR A 46 3.56 1.56 11.39
C THR A 46 3.61 2.18 10.00
N ARG A 47 4.81 2.49 9.50
CA ARG A 47 5.01 3.17 8.21
C ARG A 47 5.73 2.26 7.21
N PHE A 48 5.26 2.28 5.97
CA PHE A 48 5.81 1.54 4.84
C PHE A 48 6.16 2.50 3.71
N SER A 49 7.40 2.44 3.21
CA SER A 49 7.81 3.12 1.99
C SER A 49 7.52 2.27 0.75
N LEU A 50 7.50 2.91 -0.42
CA LEU A 50 7.24 2.25 -1.71
C LEU A 50 5.99 1.39 -1.61
N ALA A 51 4.93 1.98 -1.07
CA ALA A 51 3.76 1.25 -0.62
C ALA A 51 2.46 1.94 -1.00
N PHE A 52 1.40 1.14 -1.08
CA PHE A 52 0.03 1.59 -1.17
C PHE A 52 -0.89 0.65 -0.39
N ALA A 53 -2.09 1.10 -0.06
CA ALA A 53 -3.06 0.33 0.70
C ALA A 53 -4.35 0.09 -0.10
N LEU A 54 -5.04 -0.97 0.28
CA LEU A 54 -6.43 -1.24 -0.07
C LEU A 54 -7.18 -1.51 1.23
N VAL A 55 -8.42 -1.03 1.30
CA VAL A 55 -9.25 -1.18 2.50
C VAL A 55 -10.57 -1.84 2.08
N ARG A 56 -11.00 -2.80 2.87
CA ARG A 56 -12.34 -3.41 2.82
C ARG A 56 -13.08 -3.03 4.10
N PRO A 57 -13.79 -1.88 4.12
CA PRO A 57 -14.46 -1.40 5.32
C PRO A 57 -15.46 -2.39 5.88
N GLU A 58 -16.15 -3.14 5.01
CA GLU A 58 -17.14 -4.15 5.38
C GLU A 58 -16.56 -5.38 6.10
N LYS A 59 -15.24 -5.59 5.97
CA LYS A 59 -14.50 -6.65 6.68
C LYS A 59 -13.62 -6.09 7.78
N SER A 60 -13.55 -4.77 7.93
CA SER A 60 -12.60 -4.09 8.80
C SER A 60 -11.15 -4.58 8.57
N VAL A 61 -10.72 -4.70 7.31
CA VAL A 61 -9.36 -5.12 6.98
C VAL A 61 -8.71 -4.13 6.02
N ALA A 62 -7.45 -3.82 6.26
CA ALA A 62 -6.58 -3.17 5.29
C ALA A 62 -5.48 -4.12 4.82
N ALA A 63 -5.22 -4.12 3.51
CA ALA A 63 -4.04 -4.74 2.95
C ALA A 63 -3.03 -3.67 2.55
N VAL A 64 -1.80 -3.82 3.04
CA VAL A 64 -0.66 -2.99 2.62
C VAL A 64 0.19 -3.80 1.65
N PHE A 65 0.48 -3.20 0.51
CA PHE A 65 1.37 -3.74 -0.50
C PHE A 65 2.60 -2.83 -0.56
N SER A 66 3.78 -3.40 -0.36
CA SER A 66 5.06 -2.70 -0.42
C SER A 66 6.04 -3.49 -1.28
N GLU A 67 6.85 -2.75 -2.05
CA GLU A 67 7.92 -3.35 -2.85
C GLU A 67 8.91 -4.15 -1.98
N HIS A 68 9.23 -3.64 -0.79
CA HIS A 68 10.29 -4.19 0.06
C HIS A 68 9.78 -5.15 1.13
N TYR A 69 8.53 -4.95 1.58
CA TYR A 69 7.95 -5.75 2.67
C TYR A 69 6.89 -6.74 2.18
N GLY A 70 6.58 -6.74 0.88
CA GLY A 70 5.57 -7.60 0.30
C GLY A 70 4.16 -7.20 0.71
N TYR A 71 3.36 -8.18 1.12
CA TYR A 71 1.95 -8.00 1.42
C TYR A 71 1.65 -8.36 2.88
N MET A 72 0.90 -7.49 3.55
CA MET A 72 0.43 -7.70 4.92
C MET A 72 -1.01 -7.25 5.06
N GLU A 73 -1.78 -7.96 5.87
CA GLU A 73 -3.12 -7.55 6.26
C GLU A 73 -3.14 -7.08 7.71
N PHE A 74 -3.97 -6.08 7.95
CA PHE A 74 -4.20 -5.48 9.25
C PHE A 74 -5.70 -5.53 9.54
N ASP A 75 -6.06 -6.15 10.66
CA ASP A 75 -7.38 -5.98 11.23
C ASP A 75 -7.53 -4.54 11.73
N LEU A 76 -8.53 -3.84 11.23
CA LEU A 76 -8.88 -2.50 11.63
C LEU A 76 -9.85 -2.57 12.80
N VAL A 77 -9.42 -2.10 13.96
CA VAL A 77 -10.31 -1.86 15.10
C VAL A 77 -10.92 -0.45 14.99
N GLU A 78 -11.94 -0.15 15.80
CA GLU A 78 -12.51 1.19 15.92
C GLU A 78 -11.40 2.23 16.11
N ASP A 79 -11.50 3.37 15.42
CA ASP A 79 -10.51 4.45 15.36
C ASP A 79 -9.15 4.12 14.69
N SER A 80 -9.00 2.96 14.04
CA SER A 80 -7.82 2.68 13.22
C SER A 80 -7.79 3.58 11.99
N VAL A 81 -6.61 4.11 11.65
CA VAL A 81 -6.42 4.98 10.48
C VAL A 81 -5.45 4.34 9.50
N VAL A 82 -5.87 4.31 8.23
CA VAL A 82 -5.02 3.95 7.09
C VAL A 82 -4.82 5.19 6.23
N ALA A 83 -3.58 5.63 6.07
CA ALA A 83 -3.25 6.82 5.30
C ALA A 83 -2.23 6.49 4.20
N GLU A 84 -2.56 6.80 2.95
CA GLU A 84 -1.58 6.90 1.87
C GLU A 84 -1.03 8.32 1.83
N ILE A 85 0.28 8.45 2.01
CA ILE A 85 1.00 9.72 2.06
C ILE A 85 1.81 9.85 0.77
N HIS A 86 1.65 10.98 0.09
CA HIS A 86 2.50 11.38 -1.02
C HIS A 86 3.46 12.46 -0.54
N GLU A 87 4.76 12.23 -0.69
CA GLU A 87 5.79 13.21 -0.34
C GLU A 87 6.55 13.66 -1.58
N ASP A 88 6.60 14.97 -1.80
CA ASP A 88 7.45 15.57 -2.82
C ASP A 88 8.87 15.70 -2.27
N ILE A 89 9.77 14.84 -2.73
CA ILE A 89 11.17 14.81 -2.29
C ILE A 89 12.02 15.56 -3.33
N TYR A 90 12.52 16.74 -2.96
CA TYR A 90 13.55 17.42 -3.73
C TYR A 90 14.93 16.97 -3.29
N THR A 91 15.68 16.34 -4.21
CA THR A 91 17.07 15.96 -3.97
C THR A 91 17.99 16.82 -4.82
N HIS A 92 18.80 17.66 -4.18
CA HIS A 92 19.91 18.36 -4.83
C HIS A 92 21.20 17.61 -4.56
N TRP A 93 21.73 16.94 -5.58
CA TRP A 93 23.08 16.43 -5.54
C TRP A 93 24.02 17.60 -5.85
N GLY A 94 24.74 18.09 -4.84
CA GLY A 94 25.78 19.10 -5.05
C GLY A 94 26.86 18.55 -5.98
N GLU A 95 27.44 19.43 -6.81
CA GLU A 95 28.61 19.06 -7.64
C GLU A 95 29.77 18.59 -6.73
N PRO A 96 30.56 17.59 -7.18
CA PRO A 96 31.64 16.99 -6.40
C PRO A 96 32.77 17.97 -6.03
#